data_AF-A0A2U9QWL2-F1
#
_entry.id   AF-A0A2U9QWL2-F1
#
_cell.length_a   1.000
_cell.length_b   1.000
_cell.length_c   1.000
_cell.angle_alpha   90.00
_cell.angle_beta   90.00
_cell.angle_gamma   90.00
#
_symmetry.space_group_name_H-M   'P 1'
#
loop_
_entity.id
_entity.type
_entity.pdbx_description
1 polymer ?
#
loop_
_entity_poly.entity_id
_entity_poly.type
_entity_poly.pdbx_seq_one_letter_code
_entity_poly.pdbx_strand_id
1 'polypeptide(L)'
;MAMLKLCKLVNPPVIKSLIPLSPFSTTTTKFYVDKKESGCGSGSHARPGSKFTAKSTSVQRQNYHPECEKAVNNQVNMELYASYVYLSMATHFDRDDVALPGFRKFFHAAHLEEIEHATMLLDFQNMRGGRAEFFDVLKPKVEKWGDTKSMVLAALQLEMEVNQSLLDLSGLATKHNDINMTDFLDDFLMEQVRGQKMLADMLKNVSRVEEGLGIYELDQRLLKNPQAYAPVTSHEINKS
;
A
#
# COMPACT_ATOMS: atom_id res chain seq x y z
N MET A 1 -7.63 2.93 13.66
CA MET A 1 -7.73 4.38 14.00
C MET A 1 -7.31 5.24 12.78
N ALA A 2 -7.17 4.62 11.60
CA ALA A 2 -6.80 5.27 10.34
C ALA A 2 -8.03 5.76 9.55
N MET A 3 -9.09 4.95 9.41
CA MET A 3 -10.38 5.37 8.82
C MET A 3 -11.04 6.60 9.49
N LEU A 4 -10.79 6.83 10.79
CA LEU A 4 -11.31 7.97 11.55
C LEU A 4 -10.49 9.25 11.39
N LYS A 5 -9.23 9.17 10.93
CA LYS A 5 -8.36 10.35 10.74
C LYS A 5 -8.47 10.92 9.31
N LEU A 6 -8.61 10.09 8.29
CA LEU A 6 -8.60 10.56 6.90
C LEU A 6 -9.90 11.21 6.42
N CYS A 7 -11.07 10.88 7.00
CA CYS A 7 -12.33 11.57 6.64
C CYS A 7 -12.37 13.06 7.08
N LYS A 8 -11.44 13.52 7.93
CA LYS A 8 -11.31 14.95 8.29
C LYS A 8 -10.40 15.75 7.36
N LEU A 9 -9.69 15.12 6.42
CA LEU A 9 -8.70 15.78 5.57
C LEU A 9 -9.10 15.92 4.09
N VAL A 10 -10.33 15.57 3.71
CA VAL A 10 -10.83 15.76 2.33
C VAL A 10 -11.27 17.21 2.05
N ASN A 11 -10.74 18.20 2.78
CA ASN A 11 -10.87 19.62 2.45
C ASN A 11 -9.69 20.43 3.01
N PRO A 12 -8.49 20.39 2.41
CA PRO A 12 -7.48 21.40 2.67
C PRO A 12 -7.76 22.66 1.83
N PRO A 13 -7.55 23.88 2.36
CA PRO A 13 -7.67 25.11 1.59
C PRO A 13 -6.63 25.11 0.45
N VAL A 14 -7.09 25.52 -0.73
CA VAL A 14 -6.30 25.69 -1.97
C VAL A 14 -4.99 26.43 -1.68
N ILE A 15 -3.86 25.71 -1.69
CA ILE A 15 -2.54 26.34 -1.71
C ILE A 15 -2.25 26.80 -3.14
N LYS A 16 -2.48 28.08 -3.39
CA LYS A 16 -1.90 28.80 -4.53
C LYS A 16 -0.42 29.05 -4.23
N SER A 17 0.47 28.32 -4.88
CA SER A 17 1.83 28.81 -5.12
C SER A 17 2.38 28.25 -6.42
N LEU A 18 2.49 29.14 -7.39
CA LEU A 18 3.14 28.98 -8.68
C LEU A 18 4.62 28.66 -8.50
N ILE A 19 5.10 27.61 -9.17
CA ILE A 19 6.51 27.45 -9.54
C ILE A 19 6.54 27.15 -11.04
N PRO A 20 7.25 27.95 -11.87
CA PRO A 20 7.24 27.76 -13.32
C PRO A 20 8.12 26.59 -13.74
N LEU A 21 7.58 25.75 -14.62
CA LEU A 21 8.30 24.70 -15.35
C LEU A 21 9.24 25.33 -16.38
N SER A 22 10.52 24.93 -16.38
CA SER A 22 11.44 25.18 -17.50
C SER A 22 11.58 23.93 -18.39
N PRO A 23 11.83 24.08 -19.70
CA PRO A 23 11.53 23.04 -20.67
C PRO A 23 12.67 22.03 -20.89
N PHE A 24 12.24 20.85 -21.35
CA PHE A 24 13.01 19.75 -21.91
C PHE A 24 14.16 20.18 -22.83
N SER A 25 15.31 19.51 -22.71
CA SER A 25 16.28 19.36 -23.79
C SER A 25 16.73 17.90 -23.89
N THR A 26 16.37 17.30 -25.02
CA THR A 26 16.84 16.02 -25.53
C THR A 26 18.23 16.19 -26.13
N THR A 27 19.21 15.34 -25.77
CA THR A 27 20.33 15.02 -26.66
C THR A 27 20.93 13.64 -26.33
N THR A 28 20.57 12.69 -27.20
CA THR A 28 21.43 11.73 -27.92
C THR A 28 22.63 11.09 -27.22
N THR A 29 22.48 9.80 -26.96
CA THR A 29 23.49 8.75 -26.84
C THR A 29 24.56 8.83 -27.94
N LYS A 30 25.84 8.88 -27.57
CA LYS A 30 26.95 8.51 -28.45
C LYS A 30 27.88 7.53 -27.73
N PHE A 31 27.87 6.31 -28.26
CA PHE A 31 28.90 5.29 -28.06
C PHE A 31 30.27 5.84 -28.43
N TYR A 32 31.30 5.53 -27.63
CA TYR A 32 32.68 5.57 -28.09
C TYR A 32 33.43 4.33 -27.61
N VAL A 33 34.00 3.63 -28.58
CA VAL A 33 34.81 2.42 -28.44
C VAL A 33 36.29 2.82 -28.43
N ASP A 34 37.04 2.11 -27.59
CA ASP A 34 38.50 1.87 -27.51
C ASP A 34 39.49 2.81 -28.22
N LYS A 35 40.47 3.25 -27.44
CA LYS A 35 41.84 3.49 -27.93
C LYS A 35 42.85 2.92 -26.96
N LYS A 36 43.53 1.85 -27.40
CA LYS A 36 44.76 1.30 -26.83
C LYS A 36 45.92 2.29 -27.05
N GLU A 37 46.75 2.47 -26.03
CA GLU A 37 48.19 2.79 -26.10
C GLU A 37 48.78 2.50 -24.70
N SER A 38 49.54 1.42 -24.53
CA SER A 38 51.02 1.34 -24.50
C SER A 38 51.64 1.88 -23.20
N GLY A 39 52.31 1.00 -22.45
CA GLY A 39 52.76 1.26 -21.07
C GLY A 39 54.23 1.67 -20.89
N CYS A 40 54.60 1.93 -19.63
CA CYS A 40 55.91 1.66 -19.02
C CYS A 40 55.77 1.89 -17.49
N GLY A 41 56.38 1.04 -16.67
CA GLY A 41 56.17 0.99 -15.21
C GLY A 41 57.20 1.74 -14.38
N SER A 42 56.93 1.81 -13.07
CA SER A 42 57.90 1.69 -11.97
C SER A 42 57.14 1.73 -10.64
N GLY A 43 57.48 0.80 -9.75
CA GLY A 43 56.71 0.52 -8.54
C GLY A 43 56.98 1.45 -7.36
N SER A 44 56.01 1.51 -6.45
CA SER A 44 56.27 1.68 -5.02
C SER A 44 55.10 1.14 -4.18
N HIS A 45 55.43 0.17 -3.33
CA HIS A 45 54.80 -0.16 -2.04
C HIS A 45 53.29 -0.42 -1.98
N ALA A 46 52.88 -1.63 -2.40
CA ALA A 46 51.60 -2.21 -2.00
C ALA A 46 51.67 -2.72 -0.54
N ARG A 47 50.85 -2.15 0.36
CA ARG A 47 50.52 -2.79 1.65
C ARG A 47 49.48 -3.89 1.40
N PRO A 48 49.66 -5.12 1.91
CA PRO A 48 48.65 -6.17 1.81
C PRO A 48 47.67 -6.13 3.00
N GLY A 49 46.37 -6.25 2.70
CA GLY A 49 45.28 -6.53 3.66
C GLY A 49 44.72 -5.27 4.33
N SER A 50 43.42 -4.99 4.33
CA SER A 50 42.27 -5.89 4.33
C SER A 50 41.19 -5.47 3.33
N LYS A 51 40.69 -6.42 2.52
CA LYS A 51 39.35 -6.30 1.95
C LYS A 51 38.34 -6.53 3.08
N PHE A 52 38.02 -5.49 3.84
CA PHE A 52 36.81 -5.49 4.66
C PHE A 52 35.65 -5.14 3.75
N THR A 53 35.05 -6.13 3.10
CA THR A 53 33.69 -6.02 2.59
C THR A 53 32.77 -6.86 3.46
N ALA A 54 32.80 -6.62 4.76
CA ALA A 54 31.65 -6.94 5.59
C ALA A 54 30.56 -5.94 5.16
N LYS A 55 29.42 -6.42 4.66
CA LYS A 55 28.20 -5.59 4.57
C LYS A 55 27.98 -5.08 5.99
N SER A 56 28.35 -3.83 6.26
CA SER A 56 28.17 -3.23 7.58
C SER A 56 26.68 -3.29 7.88
N THR A 57 26.29 -4.15 8.82
CA THR A 57 24.92 -4.20 9.32
C THR A 57 24.58 -2.84 9.90
N SER A 58 23.32 -2.40 9.76
CA SER A 58 22.89 -1.12 10.31
C SER A 58 23.16 -1.07 11.81
N VAL A 59 23.65 0.06 12.32
CA VAL A 59 23.91 0.27 13.76
C VAL A 59 22.65 0.08 14.62
N GLN A 60 21.48 0.33 14.05
CA GLN A 60 20.18 0.19 14.70
C GLN A 60 19.67 -1.26 14.70
N ARG A 61 20.28 -2.16 13.93
CA ARG A 61 19.72 -3.48 13.71
C ARG A 61 19.86 -4.36 14.95
N GLN A 62 18.74 -4.65 15.61
CA GLN A 62 18.65 -5.53 16.77
C GLN A 62 17.44 -6.45 16.64
N ASN A 63 17.69 -7.75 16.82
CA ASN A 63 16.66 -8.81 16.76
C ASN A 63 15.76 -8.73 15.51
N TYR A 64 16.33 -8.36 14.36
CA TYR A 64 15.58 -8.20 13.11
C TYR A 64 16.12 -9.16 12.06
N HIS A 65 15.48 -10.30 11.93
CA HIS A 65 15.96 -11.40 11.10
C HIS A 65 15.85 -11.05 9.60
N PRO A 66 16.82 -11.47 8.73
CA PRO A 66 16.76 -11.19 7.29
C PRO A 66 15.49 -11.72 6.60
N GLU A 67 14.92 -12.83 7.08
CA GLU A 67 13.62 -13.32 6.57
C GLU A 67 12.49 -12.33 6.86
N CYS A 68 12.45 -11.74 8.06
CA CYS A 68 11.46 -10.72 8.42
C CYS A 68 11.63 -9.46 7.58
N GLU A 69 12.87 -9.00 7.39
CA GLU A 69 13.18 -7.85 6.52
C GLU A 69 12.67 -8.07 5.09
N LYS A 70 12.96 -9.24 4.51
CA LYS A 70 12.48 -9.58 3.17
C LYS A 70 10.94 -9.65 3.13
N ALA A 71 10.33 -10.24 4.15
CA ALA A 71 8.88 -10.38 4.20
C ALA A 71 8.16 -9.04 4.36
N VAL A 72 8.75 -8.07 5.09
CA VAL A 72 8.23 -6.69 5.13
C VAL A 72 8.31 -6.04 3.74
N ASN A 73 9.42 -6.20 2.99
CA ASN A 73 9.49 -5.69 1.61
C ASN A 73 8.40 -6.30 0.70
N ASN A 74 8.10 -7.59 0.88
CA ASN A 74 7.01 -8.24 0.14
C ASN A 74 5.65 -7.69 0.54
N GLN A 75 5.40 -7.46 1.83
CA GLN A 75 4.14 -6.89 2.32
C GLN A 75 3.94 -5.47 1.80
N VAL A 76 4.99 -4.63 1.80
CA VAL A 76 4.93 -3.29 1.19
C VAL A 76 4.46 -3.38 -0.26
N ASN A 77 4.97 -4.32 -1.05
CA ASN A 77 4.53 -4.50 -2.43
C ASN A 77 3.08 -5.01 -2.53
N MET A 78 2.62 -5.83 -1.58
CA MET A 78 1.23 -6.29 -1.50
C MET A 78 0.28 -5.10 -1.24
N GLU A 79 0.60 -4.21 -0.30
CA GLU A 79 -0.21 -3.01 -0.03
C GLU A 79 -0.22 -2.06 -1.23
N LEU A 80 0.92 -1.86 -1.90
CA LEU A 80 0.98 -1.06 -3.12
C LEU A 80 0.15 -1.68 -4.27
N TYR A 81 0.14 -3.00 -4.39
CA TYR A 81 -0.72 -3.69 -5.34
C TYR A 81 -2.21 -3.53 -4.99
N ALA A 82 -2.58 -3.71 -3.72
CA ALA A 82 -3.95 -3.51 -3.24
C ALA A 82 -4.44 -2.08 -3.52
N SER A 83 -3.59 -1.10 -3.21
CA SER A 83 -3.78 0.31 -3.55
C SER A 83 -4.07 0.50 -5.05
N TYR A 84 -3.30 -0.14 -5.93
CA TYR A 84 -3.49 0.01 -7.38
C TYR A 84 -4.79 -0.64 -7.87
N VAL A 85 -5.19 -1.78 -7.29
CA VAL A 85 -6.49 -2.40 -7.53
C VAL A 85 -7.62 -1.46 -7.13
N TYR A 86 -7.55 -0.86 -5.94
CA TYR A 86 -8.58 0.10 -5.49
C TYR A 86 -8.66 1.36 -6.33
N LEU A 87 -7.53 1.89 -6.79
CA LEU A 87 -7.53 3.01 -7.74
C LEU A 87 -8.25 2.64 -9.04
N SER A 88 -8.04 1.42 -9.55
CA SER A 88 -8.72 0.94 -10.75
C SER A 88 -10.23 0.81 -10.56
N MET A 89 -10.68 0.37 -9.38
CA MET A 89 -12.10 0.30 -9.03
C MET A 89 -12.71 1.70 -8.93
N ALA A 90 -12.05 2.62 -8.23
CA ALA A 90 -12.50 4.00 -8.09
C ALA A 90 -12.65 4.69 -9.46
N THR A 91 -11.66 4.48 -10.35
CA THR A 91 -11.69 5.01 -11.72
C THR A 91 -12.85 4.45 -12.53
N HIS A 92 -13.21 3.18 -12.33
CA HIS A 92 -14.35 2.59 -13.02
C HIS A 92 -15.69 3.22 -12.61
N PHE A 93 -15.91 3.44 -11.31
CA PHE A 93 -17.14 4.06 -10.81
C PHE A 93 -17.30 5.53 -11.22
N ASP A 94 -16.20 6.19 -11.60
CA ASP A 94 -16.19 7.60 -12.06
C ASP A 94 -16.53 7.77 -13.55
N ARG A 95 -16.63 6.68 -14.32
CA ARG A 95 -16.97 6.74 -15.75
C ARG A 95 -18.41 7.24 -15.94
N ASP A 96 -18.65 7.95 -17.04
CA ASP A 96 -19.98 8.50 -17.37
C ASP A 96 -21.03 7.41 -17.60
N ASP A 97 -20.62 6.21 -18.04
CA ASP A 97 -21.50 5.07 -18.23
C ASP A 97 -21.74 4.22 -16.95
N VAL A 98 -21.16 4.61 -15.82
CA VAL A 98 -21.37 3.99 -14.49
C VAL A 98 -21.91 5.01 -13.48
N ALA A 99 -21.23 6.15 -13.34
CA ALA A 99 -21.67 7.35 -12.61
C ALA A 99 -22.10 7.11 -11.14
N LEU A 100 -21.28 6.40 -10.36
CA LEU A 100 -21.52 6.11 -8.93
C LEU A 100 -20.48 6.81 -8.03
N PRO A 101 -20.66 8.12 -7.75
CA PRO A 101 -19.65 8.94 -7.07
C PRO A 101 -19.40 8.55 -5.60
N GLY A 102 -20.38 7.95 -4.92
CA GLY A 102 -20.23 7.42 -3.56
C GLY A 102 -19.29 6.21 -3.52
N PHE A 103 -19.48 5.25 -4.42
CA PHE A 103 -18.57 4.11 -4.58
C PHE A 103 -17.18 4.54 -5.04
N ARG A 104 -17.09 5.47 -5.99
CA ARG A 104 -15.81 6.10 -6.39
C ARG A 104 -15.09 6.67 -5.17
N LYS A 105 -15.78 7.44 -4.33
CA LYS A 105 -15.19 8.07 -3.13
C LYS A 105 -14.73 7.01 -2.12
N PHE A 106 -15.52 5.96 -1.92
CA PHE A 106 -15.18 4.85 -1.04
C PHE A 106 -13.89 4.14 -1.48
N PHE A 107 -13.82 3.66 -2.72
CA PHE A 107 -12.64 2.93 -3.21
C PHE A 107 -11.41 3.84 -3.37
N HIS A 108 -11.60 5.13 -3.65
CA HIS A 108 -10.49 6.09 -3.62
C HIS A 108 -9.95 6.29 -2.20
N ALA A 109 -10.79 6.24 -1.17
CA ALA A 109 -10.32 6.30 0.21
C ALA A 109 -9.50 5.04 0.57
N ALA A 110 -9.99 3.86 0.20
CA ALA A 110 -9.27 2.60 0.39
C ALA A 110 -7.89 2.61 -0.31
N HIS A 111 -7.82 3.11 -1.56
CA HIS A 111 -6.57 3.31 -2.27
C HIS A 111 -5.53 4.11 -1.47
N LEU A 112 -5.95 5.22 -0.84
CA LEU A 112 -5.06 6.07 -0.06
C LEU A 112 -4.65 5.41 1.26
N GLU A 113 -5.56 4.68 1.90
CA GLU A 113 -5.28 3.91 3.12
C GLU A 113 -4.20 2.85 2.88
N GLU A 114 -4.26 2.12 1.76
CA GLU A 114 -3.20 1.15 1.42
C GLU A 114 -1.84 1.79 1.12
N ILE A 115 -1.81 3.03 0.61
CA ILE A 115 -0.56 3.79 0.50
C ILE A 115 -0.01 4.12 1.89
N GLU A 116 -0.88 4.49 2.84
CA GLU A 116 -0.50 4.75 4.23
C GLU A 116 0.05 3.47 4.88
N HIS A 117 -0.60 2.31 4.70
CA HIS A 117 -0.11 1.01 5.17
C HIS A 117 1.27 0.68 4.60
N ALA A 118 1.46 0.82 3.28
CA ALA A 118 2.76 0.61 2.64
C ALA A 118 3.84 1.53 3.22
N THR A 119 3.50 2.80 3.48
CA THR A 119 4.41 3.79 4.06
C THR A 119 4.77 3.45 5.49
N MET A 120 3.80 3.05 6.32
CA MET A 120 4.03 2.62 7.70
C MET A 120 4.98 1.41 7.77
N LEU A 121 4.83 0.44 6.87
CA LEU A 121 5.72 -0.72 6.76
C LEU A 121 7.15 -0.31 6.33
N LEU A 122 7.29 0.64 5.41
CA LEU A 122 8.59 1.20 5.01
C LEU A 122 9.27 1.96 6.16
N ASP A 123 8.51 2.73 6.92
CA ASP A 123 9.01 3.43 8.11
C ASP A 123 9.47 2.43 9.17
N PHE A 124 8.69 1.38 9.42
CA PHE A 124 9.08 0.28 10.29
C PHE A 124 10.35 -0.43 9.81
N GLN A 125 10.45 -0.74 8.51
CA GLN A 125 11.63 -1.35 7.89
C GLN A 125 12.89 -0.53 8.18
N ASN A 126 12.82 0.79 7.97
CA ASN A 126 13.92 1.71 8.24
C ASN A 126 14.23 1.82 9.75
N MET A 127 13.20 1.91 10.59
CA MET A 127 13.30 2.01 12.05
C MET A 127 14.03 0.80 12.66
N ARG A 128 13.85 -0.40 12.10
CA ARG A 128 14.51 -1.64 12.53
C ARG A 128 15.91 -1.83 11.92
N GLY A 129 16.37 -0.88 11.12
CA GLY A 129 17.66 -0.93 10.44
C GLY A 129 17.70 -1.88 9.24
N GLY A 130 16.53 -2.23 8.68
CA GLY A 130 16.37 -2.95 7.42
C GLY A 130 16.65 -2.07 6.20
N ARG A 131 16.54 -2.65 5.01
CA ARG A 131 16.66 -1.99 3.72
C ARG A 131 15.40 -2.24 2.91
N ALA A 132 14.73 -1.14 2.56
CA ALA A 132 13.62 -1.18 1.61
C ALA A 132 14.14 -1.64 0.25
N GLU A 133 13.50 -2.67 -0.30
CA GLU A 133 13.68 -3.12 -1.67
C GLU A 133 12.32 -3.02 -2.36
N PHE A 134 12.28 -2.33 -3.50
CA PHE A 134 11.05 -2.11 -4.26
C PHE A 134 10.98 -3.11 -5.43
N PHE A 135 9.77 -3.57 -5.71
CA PHE A 135 9.47 -4.49 -6.80
C PHE A 135 8.49 -3.85 -7.78
N ASP A 136 8.25 -4.54 -8.90
CA ASP A 136 7.21 -4.14 -9.84
C ASP A 136 5.82 -4.30 -9.20
N VAL A 137 5.05 -3.21 -9.19
CA VAL A 137 3.63 -3.26 -8.84
C VAL A 137 2.85 -3.67 -10.07
N LEU A 138 2.41 -4.94 -10.08
CA LEU A 138 1.69 -5.50 -11.22
C LEU A 138 0.35 -4.79 -11.42
N LYS A 139 -0.08 -4.68 -12.69
CA LYS A 139 -1.44 -4.21 -12.99
C LYS A 139 -2.49 -5.14 -12.35
N PRO A 140 -3.68 -4.63 -11.99
CA PRO A 140 -4.78 -5.47 -11.54
C PRO A 140 -5.07 -6.60 -12.54
N LYS A 141 -5.36 -7.81 -12.02
CA LYS A 141 -5.68 -8.97 -12.86
C LYS A 141 -7.00 -8.81 -13.64
N VAL A 142 -7.90 -7.97 -13.14
CA VAL A 142 -9.19 -7.69 -13.76
C VAL A 142 -9.03 -6.58 -14.79
N GLU A 143 -9.22 -6.91 -16.07
CA GLU A 143 -9.09 -5.91 -17.16
C GLU A 143 -10.33 -5.01 -17.29
N LYS A 144 -11.51 -5.54 -16.96
CA LYS A 144 -12.78 -4.82 -16.96
C LYS A 144 -13.59 -5.22 -15.74
N TRP A 145 -13.90 -4.24 -14.91
CA TRP A 145 -14.82 -4.44 -13.80
C TRP A 145 -16.23 -4.70 -14.31
N GLY A 146 -16.91 -5.64 -13.65
CA GLY A 146 -18.29 -6.05 -13.96
C GLY A 146 -19.30 -5.22 -13.16
N ASP A 147 -20.29 -5.90 -12.59
CA ASP A 147 -21.29 -5.27 -11.72
C ASP A 147 -20.71 -4.87 -10.34
N THR A 148 -21.46 -4.05 -9.61
CA THR A 148 -21.05 -3.53 -8.29
C THR A 148 -20.78 -4.67 -7.32
N LYS A 149 -21.59 -5.74 -7.41
CA LYS A 149 -21.46 -6.93 -6.57
C LYS A 149 -20.13 -7.64 -6.78
N SER A 150 -19.72 -7.84 -8.03
CA SER A 150 -18.46 -8.49 -8.38
C SER A 150 -17.27 -7.66 -7.92
N MET A 151 -17.36 -6.33 -8.00
CA MET A 151 -16.30 -5.43 -7.51
C MET A 151 -16.14 -5.50 -5.99
N VAL A 152 -17.25 -5.44 -5.24
CA VAL A 152 -17.20 -5.55 -3.76
C VAL A 152 -16.73 -6.94 -3.32
N LEU A 153 -17.12 -8.00 -4.04
CA LEU A 153 -16.60 -9.35 -3.78
C LEU A 153 -15.08 -9.43 -4.03
N ALA A 154 -14.60 -8.84 -5.12
CA ALA A 154 -13.17 -8.80 -5.44
C ALA A 154 -12.37 -8.00 -4.38
N ALA A 155 -12.92 -6.88 -3.90
CA ALA A 155 -12.33 -6.13 -2.79
C ALA A 155 -12.24 -6.98 -1.51
N LEU A 156 -13.31 -7.68 -1.14
CA LEU A 156 -13.28 -8.57 0.03
C LEU A 156 -12.24 -9.68 -0.11
N GLN A 157 -12.12 -10.29 -1.30
CA GLN A 157 -11.11 -11.33 -1.56
C GLN A 157 -9.69 -10.77 -1.45
N LEU A 158 -9.44 -9.57 -1.99
CA LEU A 158 -8.16 -8.88 -1.86
C LEU A 158 -7.80 -8.64 -0.39
N GLU A 159 -8.74 -8.14 0.43
CA GLU A 159 -8.49 -7.94 1.87
C GLU A 159 -8.21 -9.24 2.63
N MET A 160 -8.80 -10.35 2.19
CA MET A 160 -8.50 -11.67 2.74
C MET A 160 -7.09 -12.15 2.37
N GLU A 161 -6.64 -11.87 1.13
CA GLU A 161 -5.27 -12.17 0.67
C GLU A 161 -4.23 -11.31 1.42
N VAL A 162 -4.47 -10.00 1.55
CA VAL A 162 -3.62 -9.07 2.32
C VAL A 162 -3.51 -9.53 3.77
N ASN A 163 -4.64 -9.84 4.41
CA ASN A 163 -4.66 -10.30 5.80
C ASN A 163 -3.95 -11.66 5.98
N GLN A 164 -4.10 -12.59 5.05
CA GLN A 164 -3.35 -13.85 5.11
C GLN A 164 -1.85 -13.61 5.04
N SER A 165 -1.40 -12.70 4.17
CA SER A 165 0.01 -12.29 4.09
C SER A 165 0.52 -11.67 5.41
N LEU A 166 -0.30 -10.84 6.07
CA LEU A 166 0.01 -10.28 7.40
C LEU A 166 0.06 -11.35 8.50
N LEU A 167 -0.84 -12.33 8.48
CA LEU A 167 -0.82 -13.46 9.40
C LEU A 167 0.45 -14.30 9.23
N ASP A 168 0.85 -14.57 7.98
CA ASP A 168 2.10 -15.28 7.67
C ASP A 168 3.33 -14.47 8.14
N LEU A 169 3.31 -13.16 7.96
CA LEU A 169 4.34 -12.23 8.43
C LEU A 169 4.44 -12.22 9.96
N SER A 170 3.30 -12.22 10.67
CA SER A 170 3.25 -12.30 12.14
C SER A 170 3.73 -13.67 12.65
N GLY A 171 3.39 -14.76 11.94
CA GLY A 171 3.92 -16.09 12.20
C GLY A 171 5.45 -16.15 12.06
N LEU A 172 5.99 -15.45 11.06
CA LEU A 172 7.44 -15.34 10.85
C LEU A 172 8.13 -14.51 11.96
N ALA A 173 7.53 -13.40 12.38
CA ALA A 173 8.01 -12.63 13.53
C ALA A 173 8.05 -13.47 14.81
N THR A 174 6.98 -14.24 15.06
CA THR A 174 6.87 -15.17 16.19
C THR A 174 7.94 -16.26 16.13
N LYS A 175 8.14 -16.89 14.97
CA LYS A 175 9.19 -17.92 14.75
C LYS A 175 10.58 -17.40 15.13
N HIS A 176 10.87 -16.14 14.85
CA HIS A 176 12.16 -15.50 15.14
C HIS A 176 12.19 -14.78 16.49
N ASN A 177 11.15 -14.92 17.32
CA ASN A 177 11.01 -14.23 18.62
C ASN A 177 11.16 -12.70 18.53
N ASP A 178 10.65 -12.09 17.45
CA ASP A 178 10.65 -10.63 17.27
C ASP A 178 9.36 -10.01 17.82
N ILE A 179 9.31 -9.86 19.15
CA ILE A 179 8.15 -9.33 19.88
C ILE A 179 7.77 -7.92 19.40
N ASN A 180 8.75 -7.08 19.06
CA ASN A 180 8.50 -5.72 18.57
C ASN A 180 7.77 -5.72 17.22
N MET A 181 8.09 -6.69 16.35
CA MET A 181 7.41 -6.83 15.08
C MET A 181 6.01 -7.43 15.25
N THR A 182 5.82 -8.39 16.15
CA THR A 182 4.49 -8.91 16.47
C THR A 182 3.57 -7.79 16.97
N ASP A 183 4.03 -6.99 17.95
CA ASP A 183 3.28 -5.85 18.50
C ASP A 183 2.91 -4.81 17.42
N PHE A 184 3.87 -4.49 16.54
CA PHE A 184 3.60 -3.59 15.41
C PHE A 184 2.52 -4.12 14.45
N LEU A 185 2.48 -5.44 14.20
CA LEU A 185 1.53 -6.06 13.26
C LEU A 185 0.13 -6.26 13.86
N ASP A 186 -0.01 -6.28 15.19
CA ASP A 186 -1.31 -6.50 15.84
C ASP A 186 -2.34 -5.42 15.47
N ASP A 187 -1.90 -4.17 15.31
CA ASP A 187 -2.77 -3.07 14.86
C ASP A 187 -3.29 -3.31 13.42
N PHE A 188 -2.43 -3.77 12.51
CA PHE A 188 -2.81 -4.11 11.13
C PHE A 188 -3.81 -5.26 11.10
N LEU A 189 -3.56 -6.33 11.85
CA LEU A 189 -4.44 -7.50 11.88
C LEU A 189 -5.85 -7.13 12.37
N MET A 190 -5.96 -6.27 13.38
CA MET A 190 -7.25 -5.80 13.85
C MET A 190 -7.93 -4.82 12.89
N GLU A 191 -7.17 -4.01 12.14
CA GLU A 191 -7.68 -3.18 11.05
C GLU A 191 -8.27 -4.04 9.93
N GLN A 192 -7.54 -5.07 9.47
CA GLN A 192 -7.99 -6.01 8.44
C GLN A 192 -9.31 -6.68 8.81
N VAL A 193 -9.45 -7.19 10.03
CA VAL A 193 -10.71 -7.85 10.46
C VAL A 193 -11.90 -6.88 10.41
N ARG A 194 -11.68 -5.61 10.75
CA ARG A 194 -12.72 -4.57 10.65
C ARG A 194 -13.05 -4.23 9.20
N GLY A 195 -12.03 -4.08 8.35
CA GLY A 195 -12.19 -3.83 6.91
C GLY A 195 -12.93 -4.95 6.19
N GLN A 196 -12.56 -6.20 6.46
CA GLN A 196 -13.24 -7.39 5.94
C GLN A 196 -14.70 -7.45 6.38
N LYS A 197 -15.00 -7.14 7.64
CA LYS A 197 -16.38 -7.08 8.13
C LYS A 197 -17.20 -6.01 7.41
N MET A 198 -16.62 -4.84 7.20
CA MET A 198 -17.22 -3.74 6.45
C MET A 198 -17.58 -4.15 5.01
N LEU A 199 -16.62 -4.76 4.30
CA LEU A 199 -16.83 -5.21 2.92
C LEU A 199 -17.82 -6.37 2.84
N ALA A 200 -17.82 -7.30 3.80
CA ALA A 200 -18.79 -8.39 3.86
C ALA A 200 -20.23 -7.88 4.07
N ASP A 201 -20.41 -6.86 4.92
CA ASP A 201 -21.71 -6.21 5.11
C ASP A 201 -22.15 -5.46 3.84
N MET A 202 -21.23 -4.75 3.19
CA MET A 202 -21.49 -4.09 1.91
C MET A 202 -21.91 -5.11 0.84
N LEU A 203 -21.18 -6.21 0.70
CA LEU A 203 -21.47 -7.29 -0.24
C LEU A 203 -22.88 -7.85 -0.02
N LYS A 204 -23.27 -8.06 1.25
CA LYS A 204 -24.60 -8.57 1.58
C LYS A 204 -25.71 -7.59 1.21
N ASN A 205 -25.48 -6.29 1.38
CA ASN A 205 -26.46 -5.26 1.00
C ASN A 205 -26.56 -5.08 -0.51
N VAL A 206 -25.43 -5.00 -1.21
CA VAL A 206 -25.37 -4.98 -2.68
C VAL A 206 -26.10 -6.20 -3.27
N SER A 207 -25.88 -7.39 -2.71
CA SER A 207 -26.58 -8.61 -3.12
C SER A 207 -28.08 -8.64 -2.81
N ARG A 208 -28.59 -7.75 -1.94
CA ARG A 208 -30.01 -7.67 -1.61
C ARG A 208 -30.74 -6.71 -2.55
N VAL A 209 -30.09 -5.61 -2.89
CA VAL A 209 -30.71 -4.52 -3.64
C VAL A 209 -30.62 -4.71 -5.15
N GLU A 210 -29.66 -5.51 -5.62
CA GLU A 210 -29.34 -5.74 -7.04
C GLU A 210 -29.08 -4.42 -7.80
N GLU A 211 -28.69 -4.51 -9.07
CA GLU A 211 -28.35 -3.33 -9.89
C GLU A 211 -29.55 -2.39 -10.11
N GLY A 212 -29.27 -1.10 -10.36
CA GLY A 212 -30.29 -0.07 -10.61
C GLY A 212 -30.56 0.82 -9.38
N LEU A 213 -31.84 1.05 -9.06
CA LEU A 213 -32.24 1.98 -7.98
C LEU A 213 -31.62 1.60 -6.63
N GLY A 214 -31.49 0.30 -6.37
CA GLY A 214 -30.87 -0.23 -5.16
C GLY A 214 -29.44 0.25 -4.96
N ILE A 215 -28.58 0.04 -5.97
CA ILE A 215 -27.19 0.52 -5.97
C ILE A 215 -27.13 2.04 -5.91
N TYR A 216 -28.01 2.74 -6.63
CA TYR A 216 -28.07 4.21 -6.57
C TYR A 216 -28.30 4.71 -5.13
N GLU A 217 -29.25 4.14 -4.40
CA GLU A 217 -29.50 4.53 -2.99
C GLU A 217 -28.31 4.21 -2.07
N LEU A 218 -27.65 3.06 -2.29
CA LEU A 218 -26.42 2.73 -1.54
C LEU A 218 -25.28 3.70 -1.86
N ASP A 219 -25.14 4.10 -3.12
CA ASP A 219 -24.17 5.10 -3.56
C ASP A 219 -24.42 6.46 -2.89
N GLN A 220 -25.67 6.94 -2.89
CA GLN A 220 -26.03 8.19 -2.19
C GLN A 220 -25.72 8.12 -0.69
N ARG A 221 -25.89 6.95 -0.07
CA ARG A 221 -25.54 6.73 1.34
C ARG A 221 -24.03 6.80 1.56
N LEU A 222 -23.23 6.15 0.70
CA LEU A 222 -21.76 6.20 0.75
C LEU A 222 -21.23 7.62 0.52
N LEU A 223 -21.87 8.38 -0.38
CA LEU A 223 -21.46 9.75 -0.69
C LEU A 223 -21.63 10.68 0.53
N LYS A 224 -22.77 10.55 1.22
CA LYS A 224 -23.11 11.31 2.44
C LYS A 224 -22.30 10.86 3.65
N ASN A 225 -22.16 9.55 3.83
CA ASN A 225 -21.41 8.94 4.92
C ASN A 225 -20.48 7.85 4.38
N PRO A 226 -19.20 8.19 4.09
CA PRO A 226 -18.21 7.22 3.61
C PRO A 226 -17.95 6.06 4.59
N GLN A 227 -18.27 6.24 5.88
CA GLN A 227 -18.17 5.23 6.92
C GLN A 227 -19.48 4.46 7.15
N ALA A 228 -20.45 4.52 6.24
CA ALA A 228 -21.77 3.90 6.41
C ALA A 228 -21.72 2.39 6.70
N TYR A 229 -20.62 1.71 6.38
CA TYR A 229 -20.38 0.29 6.63
C TYR A 229 -19.28 0.02 7.67
N ALA A 230 -18.66 1.05 8.24
CA ALA A 230 -17.63 0.87 9.25
C ALA A 230 -18.24 0.13 10.47
N PRO A 231 -17.55 -0.89 11.04
CA PRO A 231 -18.04 -1.57 12.24
C PRO A 231 -18.17 -0.56 13.38
N VAL A 232 -19.29 -0.61 14.12
CA VAL A 232 -19.49 0.23 15.31
C VAL A 232 -18.40 -0.09 16.31
N THR A 233 -17.62 0.92 16.69
CA THR A 233 -16.55 0.74 17.68
C THR A 233 -17.14 0.69 19.08
N SER A 234 -16.49 -0.02 20.02
CA SER A 234 -16.92 -0.10 21.42
C SER A 234 -17.06 1.28 22.09
N HIS A 235 -16.36 2.29 21.58
CA HIS A 235 -16.44 3.67 22.06
C HIS A 235 -17.71 4.42 21.62
N GLU A 236 -18.37 3.97 20.55
CA GLU A 236 -19.63 4.54 20.04
C GLU A 236 -20.85 3.89 20.69
N ILE A 237 -20.74 2.61 21.10
CA ILE A 237 -21.79 1.89 21.85
C ILE A 237 -22.09 2.55 23.20
N ASN A 238 -21.09 3.18 23.83
CA ASN A 238 -21.25 3.84 25.13
C ASN A 238 -21.74 5.29 25.06
N LYS A 239 -22.16 5.77 23.88
CA LYS A 239 -22.68 7.14 23.68
C LYS A 239 -24.15 7.19 23.25
N SER A 240 -24.81 6.05 23.11
CA SER A 240 -26.25 5.89 22.85
C SER A 240 -26.99 5.46 24.10
#